data_AF-A0A2M9Q7E9-F1
#
_entry.id   AF-A0A2M9Q7E9-F1
#
_cell.length_a   1.000
_cell.length_b   1.000
_cell.length_c   1.000
_cell.angle_alpha   90.00
_cell.angle_beta   90.00
_cell.angle_gamma   90.00
#
_symmetry.space_group_name_H-M   'P 1'
#
loop_
_entity.id
_entity.type
_entity.pdbx_description
1 polymer ?
#
loop_
_entity_poly.entity_id
_entity_poly.type
_entity_poly.pdbx_seq_one_letter_code
_entity_poly.pdbx_strand_id
1 'polypeptide(L)'
;MSNLTAFLAQNALKPENEKVIVSKRFVQDGKPIKWEVQAITSEEDDQLRKDNTRRMPVPGKKGVMVPETNYTAYLTDLAVKCTVFPNLHDVELQKSYGVMGAKEVLKKMLLPGEYDEYLATVQKINGFDVGMDEIVEEAKN
;
A
#
# COMPACT_ATOMS: atom_id res chain seq x y z
N MET A 1 -20.78 24.37 20.31
CA MET A 1 -21.02 22.95 20.62
C MET A 1 -20.51 22.13 19.46
N SER A 2 -19.50 21.28 19.66
CA SER A 2 -19.07 20.37 18.59
C SER A 2 -20.14 19.32 18.39
N ASN A 3 -20.54 19.12 17.13
CA ASN A 3 -21.55 18.13 16.77
C ASN A 3 -20.84 16.89 16.22
N LEU A 4 -21.00 15.75 16.91
CA LEU A 4 -20.39 14.47 16.51
C LEU A 4 -20.87 13.99 15.13
N THR A 5 -21.93 14.58 14.58
CA THR A 5 -22.46 14.26 13.25
C THR A 5 -21.40 14.23 12.16
N ALA A 6 -20.39 15.12 12.19
CA ALA A 6 -19.34 15.17 11.17
C ALA A 6 -18.46 13.89 11.14
N PHE A 7 -18.36 13.16 12.25
CA PHE A 7 -17.52 11.96 12.38
C PHE A 7 -18.28 10.65 12.16
N LEU A 8 -19.60 10.71 11.94
CA LEU A 8 -20.38 9.51 11.67
C LEU A 8 -19.99 8.95 10.30
N ALA A 9 -19.89 7.62 10.18
CA ALA A 9 -19.39 6.95 8.98
C ALA A 9 -20.15 7.30 7.69
N GLN A 10 -21.45 7.63 7.80
CA GLN A 10 -22.27 8.09 6.68
C GLN A 10 -21.96 9.53 6.22
N ASN A 11 -21.32 10.33 7.08
CA ASN A 11 -21.00 11.73 6.85
C ASN A 11 -19.50 11.95 6.60
N ALA A 12 -18.65 11.01 7.03
CA ALA A 12 -17.23 11.04 6.73
C ALA A 12 -17.01 10.85 5.22
N LEU A 13 -16.20 11.73 4.63
CA LEU A 13 -15.77 11.59 3.23
C LEU A 13 -14.93 10.33 3.11
N LYS A 14 -15.32 9.44 2.18
CA LYS A 14 -14.50 8.28 1.85
C LYS A 14 -13.31 8.74 1.01
N PRO A 15 -12.08 8.29 1.30
CA PRO A 15 -10.94 8.58 0.44
C PRO A 15 -11.24 8.06 -0.97
N GLU A 16 -11.10 8.94 -1.96
CA GLU A 16 -11.26 8.56 -3.37
C GLU A 16 -10.06 7.73 -3.83
N ASN A 17 -10.29 6.87 -4.82
CA ASN A 17 -9.21 6.10 -5.40
C ASN A 17 -8.31 7.01 -6.25
N GLU A 18 -7.01 6.93 -6.02
CA GLU A 18 -6.02 7.71 -6.76
C GLU A 18 -5.63 6.99 -8.05
N LYS A 19 -5.46 7.78 -9.12
CA LYS A 19 -5.06 7.27 -10.44
C LYS A 19 -3.63 7.65 -10.76
N VAL A 20 -2.72 6.68 -10.66
CA VAL A 20 -1.25 6.90 -10.76
C VAL A 20 -0.65 6.18 -11.96
N ILE A 21 0.40 6.76 -12.56
CA ILE A 21 1.18 6.09 -13.61
C ILE A 21 2.35 5.38 -12.95
N VAL A 22 2.25 4.05 -12.82
CA VAL A 22 3.28 3.22 -12.17
C VAL A 22 4.42 2.87 -13.12
N SER A 23 4.11 2.63 -14.39
CA SER A 23 5.11 2.32 -15.41
C SER A 23 4.72 2.93 -16.75
N LYS A 24 5.72 3.44 -17.48
CA LYS A 24 5.55 3.90 -18.86
C LYS A 24 5.41 2.76 -19.86
N ARG A 25 5.70 1.52 -19.45
CA ARG A 25 5.72 0.33 -20.33
C ARG A 25 4.34 -0.27 -20.56
N PHE A 26 3.41 -0.08 -19.63
CA PHE A 26 2.03 -0.53 -19.77
C PHE A 26 1.21 0.54 -20.48
N VAL A 27 0.85 0.30 -21.73
CA VAL A 27 0.25 1.31 -22.61
C VAL A 27 -1.11 0.84 -23.11
N GLN A 28 -2.11 1.72 -23.03
CA GLN A 28 -3.43 1.55 -23.63
C GLN A 28 -3.74 2.80 -24.47
N ASP A 29 -4.23 2.63 -25.69
CA ASP A 29 -4.53 3.72 -26.62
C ASP A 29 -3.37 4.72 -26.82
N GLY A 30 -2.14 4.19 -26.84
CA GLY A 30 -0.92 4.98 -27.07
C GLY A 30 -0.44 5.81 -25.86
N LYS A 31 -1.06 5.68 -24.68
CA LYS A 31 -0.61 6.35 -23.45
C LYS A 31 -0.37 5.35 -22.31
N PRO A 32 0.57 5.63 -21.38
CA PRO A 32 0.71 4.85 -20.16
C PRO A 32 -0.62 4.72 -19.41
N ILE A 33 -0.99 3.50 -19.05
CA ILE A 33 -2.24 3.22 -18.35
C ILE A 33 -2.12 3.61 -16.88
N LYS A 34 -3.18 4.24 -16.35
CA LYS A 34 -3.26 4.60 -14.94
C LYS A 34 -3.71 3.40 -14.12
N TRP A 35 -3.01 3.16 -13.02
CA TRP A 35 -3.41 2.22 -11.99
C TRP A 35 -4.37 2.93 -11.05
N GLU A 36 -5.34 2.19 -10.53
CA GLU A 36 -6.25 2.68 -9.51
C GLU A 36 -5.80 2.13 -8.16
N VAL A 37 -5.52 3.02 -7.22
CA VAL A 37 -4.93 2.71 -5.93
C VAL A 37 -5.75 3.34 -4.83
N GLN A 38 -6.05 2.58 -3.78
CA GLN A 38 -6.89 3.01 -2.69
C GLN A 38 -6.15 2.91 -1.35
N ALA A 39 -6.32 3.93 -0.50
CA ALA A 39 -5.88 3.88 0.88
C ALA A 39 -6.64 2.79 1.66
N ILE A 40 -5.97 2.13 2.59
CA ILE A 40 -6.59 1.13 3.46
C ILE A 40 -6.94 1.75 4.82
N THR A 41 -7.82 1.08 5.54
CA THR A 41 -8.12 1.46 6.92
C THR A 41 -6.96 1.12 7.86
N SER A 42 -6.86 1.80 9.00
CA SER A 42 -5.87 1.48 10.03
C SER A 42 -6.00 0.04 10.56
N GLU A 43 -7.22 -0.52 10.57
CA GLU A 43 -7.45 -1.92 10.97
C GLU A 43 -6.83 -2.91 9.96
N GLU A 44 -6.98 -2.63 8.66
CA GLU A 44 -6.32 -3.43 7.62
C GLU A 44 -4.79 -3.31 7.68
N ASP A 45 -4.26 -2.10 7.94
CA ASP A 45 -2.82 -1.87 8.11
C ASP A 45 -2.26 -2.67 9.30
N ASP A 46 -2.95 -2.60 10.44
CA ASP A 46 -2.60 -3.36 11.64
C ASP A 46 -2.57 -4.87 11.38
N GLN A 47 -3.54 -5.38 10.61
CA GLN A 47 -3.57 -6.80 10.24
C GLN A 47 -2.38 -7.17 9.35
N LEU A 48 -2.06 -6.36 8.33
CA LEU A 48 -0.90 -6.58 7.46
C LEU A 48 0.42 -6.58 8.24
N ARG A 49 0.58 -5.65 9.19
CA ARG A 49 1.76 -5.60 10.07
C ARG A 49 1.86 -6.85 10.94
N LYS A 50 0.75 -7.30 11.53
CA LYS A 50 0.72 -8.54 12.34
C LYS A 50 1.09 -9.76 11.51
N ASP A 51 0.52 -9.90 10.31
CA ASP A 51 0.78 -11.03 9.40
C ASP A 51 2.25 -11.10 8.97
N ASN A 52 2.91 -9.95 8.92
CA ASN A 52 4.33 -9.81 8.59
C ASN A 52 5.25 -9.76 9.82
N THR A 53 4.72 -9.92 11.03
CA THR A 53 5.49 -9.93 12.28
C THR A 53 5.63 -11.34 12.82
N ARG A 54 6.86 -11.78 13.07
CA ARG A 54 7.16 -13.08 13.66
C ARG A 54 7.94 -12.92 14.95
N ARG A 55 7.79 -13.89 15.86
CA ARG A 55 8.59 -13.92 17.09
C ARG A 55 9.92 -14.59 16.79
N MET A 56 11.02 -13.86 16.98
CA MET A 56 12.37 -14.34 16.73
C MET A 56 13.14 -14.52 18.05
N PRO A 57 13.96 -15.59 18.18
CA PRO A 57 14.76 -15.81 19.38
C PRO A 57 15.87 -14.78 19.49
N VAL A 58 16.11 -14.26 20.70
CA VAL A 58 17.22 -13.34 20.95
C VAL A 58 18.53 -14.13 21.08
N PRO A 59 19.56 -13.85 20.24
CA PRO A 59 20.86 -14.49 20.38
C PRO A 59 21.42 -14.34 21.80
N GLY A 60 21.80 -15.45 22.42
CA GLY A 60 22.36 -15.46 23.78
C GLY A 60 21.34 -15.43 24.93
N LYS A 61 20.03 -15.32 24.68
CA LYS A 61 18.99 -15.38 25.73
C LYS A 61 17.99 -16.51 25.48
N LYS A 62 18.19 -17.64 26.17
CA LYS A 62 17.30 -18.81 26.07
C LYS A 62 15.89 -18.47 26.56
N GLY A 63 14.89 -18.69 25.72
CA GLY A 63 13.47 -18.48 26.05
C GLY A 63 12.95 -17.04 25.85
N VAL A 64 13.81 -16.10 25.45
CA VAL A 64 13.37 -14.72 25.14
C VAL A 64 13.12 -14.62 23.64
N MET A 65 11.89 -14.26 23.28
CA MET A 65 11.44 -14.08 21.90
C MET A 65 10.92 -12.66 21.72
N VAL A 66 11.47 -11.93 20.76
CA VAL A 66 11.06 -10.55 20.43
C VAL A 66 10.28 -10.52 19.11
N PRO A 67 9.28 -9.63 18.96
CA PRO A 67 8.60 -9.44 17.69
C PRO A 67 9.56 -8.78 16.68
N GLU A 68 9.62 -9.33 15.48
CA GLU A 68 10.38 -8.80 14.36
C GLU A 68 9.47 -8.76 13.13
N THR A 69 9.26 -7.55 12.58
CA THR A 69 8.43 -7.33 11.40
C THR A 69 9.29 -7.37 10.15
N ASN A 70 8.92 -8.21 9.18
CA ASN A 70 9.51 -8.14 7.85
C ASN A 70 8.92 -6.95 7.09
N TYR A 71 9.58 -5.81 7.19
CA TYR A 71 9.09 -4.56 6.60
C TYR A 71 8.96 -4.63 5.07
N THR A 72 9.89 -5.30 4.38
CA THR A 72 9.83 -5.46 2.93
C THR A 72 8.63 -6.29 2.49
N ALA A 73 8.32 -7.36 3.22
CA ALA A 73 7.14 -8.17 2.94
C ALA A 73 5.85 -7.40 3.24
N TYR A 74 5.79 -6.69 4.38
CA TYR A 74 4.69 -5.80 4.73
C TYR A 74 4.39 -4.76 3.64
N LEU A 75 5.41 -4.04 3.14
CA LEU A 75 5.21 -3.05 2.07
C LEU A 75 4.71 -3.68 0.76
N THR A 76 5.19 -4.90 0.45
CA THR A 76 4.67 -5.65 -0.72
C THR A 76 3.18 -5.93 -0.55
N ASP A 77 2.77 -6.34 0.64
CA ASP A 77 1.39 -6.74 0.95
C ASP A 77 0.46 -5.52 0.97
N LEU A 78 0.95 -4.41 1.53
CA LEU A 78 0.28 -3.12 1.48
C LEU A 78 0.04 -2.69 0.04
N ALA A 79 1.06 -2.73 -0.82
CA ALA A 79 0.93 -2.38 -2.22
C ALA A 79 -0.08 -3.27 -2.96
N VAL A 80 -0.05 -4.58 -2.73
CA VAL A 80 -1.03 -5.52 -3.29
C VAL A 80 -2.45 -5.15 -2.85
N LYS A 81 -2.64 -4.92 -1.55
CA LYS A 81 -3.94 -4.60 -0.96
C LYS A 81 -4.50 -3.26 -1.44
N CYS A 82 -3.63 -2.27 -1.64
CA CYS A 82 -4.00 -0.95 -2.17
C CYS A 82 -4.27 -0.96 -3.69
N THR A 83 -3.77 -1.94 -4.45
CA THR A 83 -3.98 -1.99 -5.90
C THR A 83 -5.40 -2.47 -6.23
N VAL A 84 -6.25 -1.56 -6.71
CA VAL A 84 -7.60 -1.89 -7.21
C VAL A 84 -7.55 -2.26 -8.69
N PHE A 85 -6.79 -1.50 -9.49
CA PHE A 85 -6.56 -1.78 -10.90
C PHE A 85 -5.08 -1.59 -11.25
N PRO A 86 -4.43 -2.55 -11.94
CA PRO A 86 -4.97 -3.83 -12.40
C PRO A 86 -5.29 -4.79 -11.24
N ASN A 87 -6.24 -5.70 -11.42
CA ASN A 87 -6.53 -6.71 -10.41
C ASN A 87 -5.38 -7.72 -10.34
N LEU A 88 -4.53 -7.60 -9.33
CA LEU A 88 -3.36 -8.48 -9.14
C LEU A 88 -3.76 -9.94 -8.79
N HIS A 89 -5.01 -10.17 -8.37
CA HIS A 89 -5.56 -11.50 -8.16
C HIS A 89 -6.14 -12.14 -9.43
N ASP A 90 -6.11 -11.42 -10.56
CA ASP A 90 -6.58 -11.96 -11.83
C ASP A 90 -5.72 -13.13 -12.31
N VAL A 91 -6.40 -14.24 -12.63
CA VAL A 91 -5.75 -15.51 -12.99
C VAL A 91 -5.05 -15.42 -14.35
N GLU A 92 -5.63 -14.70 -15.31
CA GLU A 92 -5.05 -14.55 -16.64
C GLU A 92 -3.79 -13.68 -16.58
N LEU A 93 -3.85 -12.57 -15.82
CA LEU A 93 -2.70 -11.71 -15.56
C LEU A 93 -1.56 -12.51 -14.92
N GLN A 94 -1.81 -13.23 -13.81
CA GLN A 94 -0.78 -14.03 -13.14
C GLN A 94 -0.16 -15.10 -14.06
N LYS A 95 -1.00 -15.80 -14.84
CA LYS A 95 -0.55 -16.79 -15.82
C LYS A 95 0.32 -16.18 -16.92
N SER A 96 -0.01 -14.98 -17.42
CA SER A 96 0.78 -14.29 -18.44
C SER A 96 2.23 -14.01 -17.98
N TYR A 97 2.42 -13.81 -16.68
CA TYR A 97 3.73 -13.59 -16.05
C TYR A 97 4.40 -14.87 -15.53
N GLY A 98 3.72 -16.02 -15.65
CA GLY A 98 4.24 -17.33 -15.24
C GLY A 98 4.39 -17.48 -13.72
N VAL A 99 3.58 -16.78 -12.94
CA VAL A 99 3.62 -16.79 -11.47
C VAL A 99 2.25 -17.09 -10.88
N MET A 100 2.22 -17.46 -9.61
CA MET A 100 0.99 -17.64 -8.84
C MET A 100 1.08 -16.76 -7.61
N GLY A 101 0.13 -15.83 -7.46
CA GLY A 101 0.06 -14.89 -6.35
C GLY A 101 0.24 -13.42 -6.76
N ALA A 102 -0.49 -12.56 -6.04
CA ALA A 102 -0.53 -11.12 -6.31
C ALA A 102 0.83 -10.43 -6.02
N LYS A 103 1.58 -10.90 -5.01
CA LYS A 103 2.89 -10.34 -4.64
C LYS A 103 3.92 -10.64 -5.72
N GLU A 104 3.89 -11.87 -6.21
CA GLU A 104 4.79 -12.40 -7.23
C GLU A 104 4.54 -11.69 -8.56
N VAL A 105 3.28 -11.52 -8.97
CA VAL A 105 2.96 -10.82 -10.22
C VAL A 105 3.34 -9.35 -10.15
N LEU A 106 3.10 -8.66 -9.02
CA LEU A 106 3.51 -7.27 -8.83
C LEU A 106 5.03 -7.10 -9.00
N LYS A 107 5.82 -7.95 -8.36
CA LYS A 107 7.30 -7.95 -8.47
C LYS A 107 7.80 -8.37 -9.84
N LYS A 108 7.09 -9.26 -10.54
CA LYS A 108 7.45 -9.72 -11.88
C LYS A 108 7.12 -8.69 -12.96
N MET A 109 6.02 -7.95 -12.77
CA MET A 109 5.53 -6.91 -13.67
C MET A 109 6.45 -5.70 -13.71
N LEU A 110 6.88 -5.21 -12.54
CA LEU A 110 7.61 -3.95 -12.39
C LEU A 110 9.12 -4.15 -12.43
N LEU A 111 9.82 -3.18 -13.03
CA LEU A 111 11.27 -3.06 -12.89
C LEU A 111 11.61 -2.62 -11.46
N PRO A 112 12.83 -2.87 -10.93
CA PRO A 112 13.18 -2.52 -9.56
C PRO A 112 12.88 -1.06 -9.19
N GLY A 113 13.27 -0.10 -10.04
CA GLY A 113 12.98 1.31 -9.79
C GLY A 113 11.50 1.68 -9.89
N GLU A 114 10.73 1.01 -10.76
CA GLU A 114 9.27 1.22 -10.84
C GLU A 114 8.57 0.63 -9.59
N TYR A 115 9.07 -0.50 -9.10
CA TYR A 115 8.57 -1.16 -7.91
C TYR A 115 8.82 -0.29 -6.66
N ASP A 116 10.03 0.20 -6.47
CA ASP A 116 10.38 1.03 -5.31
C ASP A 116 9.58 2.36 -5.31
N GLU A 117 9.46 3.02 -6.47
CA GLU A 117 8.63 4.22 -6.64
C GLU A 117 7.14 3.93 -6.36
N TYR A 118 6.66 2.75 -6.77
CA TYR A 118 5.29 2.33 -6.50
C TYR A 118 5.04 2.13 -5.01
N LEU A 119 5.97 1.48 -4.29
CA LEU A 119 5.88 1.33 -2.84
C LEU A 119 5.88 2.68 -2.13
N ALA A 120 6.66 3.65 -2.60
CA ALA A 120 6.67 5.02 -2.06
C ALA A 120 5.32 5.71 -2.31
N THR A 121 4.79 5.59 -3.53
CA THR A 121 3.47 6.13 -3.90
C THR A 121 2.36 5.56 -3.02
N VAL A 122 2.33 4.24 -2.82
CA VAL A 122 1.35 3.57 -1.95
C VAL A 122 1.44 4.08 -0.51
N GLN A 123 2.65 4.29 0.02
CA GLN A 123 2.83 4.83 1.37
C GLN A 123 2.29 6.26 1.48
N LYS A 124 2.52 7.10 0.46
CA LYS A 124 1.97 8.46 0.38
C LYS A 124 0.43 8.47 0.35
N ILE A 125 -0.19 7.60 -0.46
CA ILE A 125 -1.65 7.45 -0.56
C ILE A 125 -2.25 7.06 0.81
N ASN A 126 -1.54 6.25 1.60
CA ASN A 126 -1.95 5.88 2.95
C ASN A 126 -1.60 6.93 4.02
N GLY A 127 -1.10 8.11 3.64
CA GLY A 127 -0.80 9.20 4.56
C GLY A 127 0.46 8.97 5.42
N PHE A 128 1.36 8.07 5.03
CA PHE A 128 2.63 7.88 5.76
C PHE A 128 3.68 8.96 5.45
N ASP A 129 3.44 9.80 4.44
CA ASP A 129 4.31 10.89 3.98
C ASP A 129 3.84 12.28 4.45
N VAL A 130 2.88 12.35 5.38
CA VAL A 130 2.33 13.62 5.90
C VAL A 130 3.34 14.22 6.91
N GLY A 131 4.45 14.73 6.38
CA GLY A 131 5.54 15.31 7.16
C GLY A 131 6.12 16.61 6.61
N MET A 132 5.74 17.09 5.42
CA MET A 132 6.37 18.30 4.86
C MET A 132 5.42 19.39 4.35
N ASP A 133 4.23 19.07 3.81
CA ASP A 133 3.41 20.08 3.12
C ASP A 133 2.14 20.54 3.88
N GLU A 134 1.64 19.78 4.86
CA GLU A 134 0.36 20.11 5.53
C GLU A 134 0.48 21.02 6.78
N ILE A 135 1.70 21.31 7.26
CA ILE A 135 1.90 22.16 8.46
C ILE A 135 1.82 23.68 8.12
N VAL A 136 1.77 24.06 6.84
CA VAL A 136 1.92 25.47 6.42
C VAL A 136 0.61 26.27 6.38
N GLU A 137 -0.56 25.62 6.25
CA GLU A 137 -1.84 26.34 6.05
C GLU A 137 -2.69 26.52 7.34
N GLU A 138 -2.51 25.70 8.38
CA GLU A 138 -3.34 25.80 9.60
C GLU A 138 -2.85 26.81 10.66
N ALA A 139 -1.70 27.46 10.47
CA ALA A 139 -1.17 28.47 11.40
C ALA A 139 -1.62 29.92 11.09
N LYS A 140 -2.55 30.13 10.15
CA LYS A 140 -2.93 31.48 9.68
C LYS A 140 -4.42 31.86 9.82
N ASN A 141 -5.22 31.08 10.56
CA ASN A 141 -6.60 31.47 10.89
C ASN A 141 -6.82 31.59 12.41
#